data_AF-A0A4Q7ZK70-F1
#
_entry.id   AF-A0A4Q7ZK70-F1
#
_cell.length_a   1.000
_cell.length_b   1.000
_cell.length_c   1.000
_cell.angle_alpha   90.00
_cell.angle_beta   90.00
_cell.angle_gamma   90.00
#
_symmetry.space_group_name_H-M   'P 1'
#
loop_
_entity.id
_entity.type
_entity.pdbx_description
1 polymer ?
#
loop_
_entity_poly.entity_id
_entity_poly.type
_entity_poly.pdbx_seq_one_letter_code
_entity_poly.pdbx_strand_id
1 'polypeptide(L)' 'MYLMISTYLAPLDEIDQARADHLAFLGGLSEAGVLVSAGRQNPPAGGVVLLDAATAQQARDLMADDP' A
#
# COMPACT_ATOMS: atom_id res chain seq x y z
N MET A 1 -1.27 14.72 2.54
CA MET A 1 -0.14 13.83 2.22
C MET A 1 0.31 13.01 3.42
N TYR A 2 0.26 11.68 3.31
CA TYR A 2 0.67 10.74 4.34
C TYR A 2 1.51 9.61 3.72
N LEU A 3 2.70 9.37 4.29
CA LEU A 3 3.59 8.28 3.88
C LEU A 3 3.37 7.08 4.80
N MET A 4 3.05 5.93 4.20
CA MET A 4 2.88 4.66 4.88
C MET A 4 4.03 3.74 4.48
N ILE A 5 4.69 3.15 5.46
CA ILE A 5 5.79 2.21 5.26
C ILE A 5 5.40 0.91 5.94
N SER A 6 5.45 -0.19 5.20
CA SER A 6 5.19 -1.53 5.71
C SER A 6 6.46 -2.37 5.76
N THR A 7 6.42 -3.44 6.55
CA THR A 7 7.47 -4.45 6.65
C THR A 7 6.83 -5.81 6.39
N TYR A 8 7.43 -6.61 5.53
CA TYR A 8 7.00 -7.99 5.33
C TYR A 8 7.41 -8.84 6.54
N LEU A 9 6.43 -9.51 7.14
CA LEU A 9 6.60 -10.38 8.30
C LEU A 9 6.56 -11.87 7.95
N ALA A 10 6.18 -12.19 6.71
CA ALA A 10 6.13 -13.53 6.16
C ALA A 10 7.18 -13.71 5.03
N PRO A 11 7.52 -14.96 4.68
CA PRO A 11 8.35 -15.26 3.51
C PRO A 11 7.83 -14.61 2.22
N LEU A 12 8.75 -14.27 1.30
CA LEU A 12 8.39 -13.54 0.07
C LEU A 12 7.42 -14.30 -0.83
N ASP A 13 7.48 -15.62 -0.86
CA ASP A 13 6.56 -16.47 -1.60
C ASP A 13 5.14 -16.44 -1.05
N GLU A 14 4.94 -16.20 0.24
CA GLU A 14 3.63 -15.95 0.84
C GLU A 14 3.14 -14.53 0.51
N ILE A 15 4.02 -13.53 0.63
CA ILE A 15 3.70 -12.14 0.27
C ILE A 15 3.33 -11.99 -1.21
N ASP A 16 4.06 -12.67 -2.10
CA ASP A 16 3.85 -12.59 -3.53
C ASP A 16 2.52 -13.24 -3.96
N GLN A 17 1.88 -14.07 -3.12
CA GLN A 17 0.52 -14.58 -3.36
C GLN A 17 -0.55 -13.48 -3.28
N ALA A 18 -0.41 -12.52 -2.36
CA ALA A 18 -1.32 -11.38 -2.22
C ALA A 18 -1.02 -10.24 -3.21
N ARG A 19 0.08 -10.33 -3.97
CA ARG A 19 0.59 -9.23 -4.80
C ARG A 19 -0.39 -8.75 -5.86
N ALA A 20 -1.12 -9.67 -6.49
CA ALA A 20 -2.09 -9.31 -7.53
C ALA A 20 -3.25 -8.50 -6.93
N ASP A 21 -3.77 -8.95 -5.79
CA ASP A 21 -4.88 -8.30 -5.09
C ASP A 21 -4.46 -6.95 -4.52
N HIS A 22 -3.25 -6.86 -3.94
CA HIS A 22 -2.65 -5.60 -3.48
C HIS A 22 -2.53 -4.57 -4.63
N LEU A 23 -2.09 -5.00 -5.82
CA LEU A 23 -1.99 -4.11 -6.99
C LEU A 23 -3.37 -3.65 -7.49
N ALA A 24 -4.38 -4.52 -7.44
CA ALA A 24 -5.75 -4.16 -7.78
C ALA A 24 -6.34 -3.14 -6.78
N PHE A 25 -6.09 -3.35 -5.48
CA PHE A 25 -6.44 -2.41 -4.41
C PHE A 25 -5.81 -1.03 -4.63
N LEU A 26 -4.51 -0.97 -4.90
CA LEU A 26 -3.81 0.28 -5.23
C LEU A 26 -4.36 0.93 -6.52
N GLY A 27 -4.77 0.13 -7.50
CA GLY A 27 -5.45 0.60 -8.70
C GLY A 27 -6.74 1.39 -8.37
N GLY A 28 -7.57 0.86 -7.47
CA GLY A 28 -8.76 1.55 -6.99
C GLY A 28 -8.46 2.87 -6.29
N LEU A 29 -7.40 2.92 -5.47
CA LEU A 29 -6.95 4.18 -4.85
C LEU A 29 -6.44 5.20 -5.87
N SER A 30 -5.81 4.72 -6.95
CA SER A 30 -5.37 5.57 -8.06
C SER A 30 -6.55 6.14 -8.85
N GLU A 31 -7.56 5.33 -9.15
CA GLU A 31 -8.80 5.76 -9.82
C GLU A 31 -9.59 6.77 -8.98
N ALA A 32 -9.59 6.59 -7.65
CA ALA A 32 -10.17 7.54 -6.70
C ALA A 32 -9.36 8.84 -6.56
N GLY A 33 -8.18 8.94 -7.18
CA GLY A 33 -7.32 10.14 -7.15
C GLY A 33 -6.62 10.37 -5.80
N VAL A 34 -6.58 9.38 -4.91
CA VAL A 34 -5.98 9.50 -3.57
C VAL A 34 -4.60 8.87 -3.47
N LEU A 35 -4.22 7.97 -4.39
CA LEU A 35 -2.87 7.43 -4.48
C LEU A 35 -1.94 8.40 -5.24
N VAL A 36 -0.86 8.84 -4.58
CA VAL A 36 0.16 9.68 -5.22
C VAL A 36 1.33 8.87 -5.73
N SER A 37 1.78 7.87 -4.97
CA SER A 37 2.83 6.93 -5.41
C SER A 37 2.82 5.68 -4.53
N ALA A 38 3.21 4.54 -5.09
CA ALA A 38 3.46 3.33 -4.32
C ALA A 38 4.62 2.54 -4.93
N GLY A 39 5.29 1.75 -4.11
CA GLY A 39 6.39 0.89 -4.55
C GLY A 39 6.84 -0.12 -3.52
N ARG A 40 7.44 -1.20 -3.99
CA ARG A 40 8.19 -2.13 -3.14
C ARG A 40 9.54 -1.55 -2.79
N GLN A 41 9.99 -1.79 -1.57
CA GLN A 41 11.36 -1.51 -1.17
C GLN A 41 12.34 -2.39 -1.97
N ASN A 42 13.57 -1.90 -2.16
CA ASN A 42 14.67 -2.67 -2.73
C ASN A 42 15.89 -2.59 -1.79
N PRO A 43 16.28 -3.70 -1.11
CA PRO A 43 15.75 -5.05 -1.23
C PRO A 43 14.28 -5.19 -0.75
N PRO A 44 13.53 -6.24 -1.18
CA PRO A 44 12.10 -6.37 -0.92
C PRO A 44 11.81 -6.75 0.54
N ALA A 45 11.88 -5.76 1.43
CA ALA A 45 11.59 -5.89 2.86
C ALA A 45 10.19 -5.38 3.24
N GLY A 46 9.47 -4.78 2.30
CA GLY A 46 8.17 -4.17 2.53
C GLY A 46 7.74 -3.24 1.40
N GLY A 47 6.77 -2.38 1.69
CA GLY A 47 6.19 -1.44 0.74
C GLY A 47 6.25 0.00 1.24
N VAL A 48 6.07 0.92 0.31
CA VAL A 48 5.84 2.34 0.54
C VAL A 48 4.60 2.76 -0.23
N VAL A 49 3.68 3.45 0.45
CA VAL A 49 2.48 4.04 -0.15
C VAL A 49 2.40 5.49 0.30
N LEU A 50 2.24 6.40 -0.66
CA LEU A 50 2.06 7.84 -0.44
C LEU A 50 0.65 8.23 -0.86
N LEU A 51 -0.15 8.64 0.12
CA LEU A 51 -1.56 8.99 -0.06
C LEU A 51 -1.78 10.50 0.06
N ASP A 52 -2.64 11.04 -0.79
CA ASP A 52 -3.26 12.34 -0.56
C ASP A 52 -4.52 12.18 0.28
N ALA A 53 -4.33 12.21 1.60
CA ALA A 53 -5.42 12.24 2.58
C ALA A 53 -5.34 13.53 3.42
N ALA A 54 -6.49 13.95 3.95
CA ALA A 54 -6.64 15.13 4.79
C ALA A 54 -6.26 14.87 6.25
N THR A 55 -6.39 13.61 6.72
CA THR A 55 -6.04 13.21 8.08
C THR A 55 -5.32 11.87 8.14
N ALA A 56 -4.57 11.64 9.22
CA ALA A 56 -3.91 10.35 9.47
C ALA A 56 -4.91 9.22 9.72
N GLN A 57 -6.12 9.53 10.18
CA GLN A 57 -7.19 8.54 10.34
C GLN A 57 -7.71 8.11 8.97
N GLN A 58 -8.02 9.07 8.09
CA GLN A 58 -8.43 8.77 6.72
C GLN A 58 -7.39 7.94 5.97
N ALA A 59 -6.10 8.27 6.11
CA ALA A 59 -5.03 7.48 5.49
C ALA A 59 -5.01 6.02 5.99
N ARG A 60 -5.26 5.81 7.29
CA ARG A 60 -5.37 4.46 7.89
C ARG A 60 -6.62 3.73 7.42
N ASP A 61 -7.75 4.43 7.32
CA ASP A 61 -9.01 3.84 6.87
C ASP A 61 -8.92 3.41 5.39
N LEU A 62 -8.30 4.23 4.53
CA LEU A 62 -8.04 3.88 3.14
C LEU A 62 -7.18 2.62 2.98
N MET A 63 -6.25 2.38 3.91
CA MET A 63 -5.34 1.23 3.91
C MET A 63 -5.86 0.03 4.70
N ALA A 64 -7.05 0.11 5.30
CA ALA A 64 -7.56 -0.93 6.19
C ALA A 64 -7.91 -2.23 5.46
N ASP A 65 -8.26 -2.11 4.18
CA ASP A 65 -8.69 -3.22 3.31
C ASP A 65 -7.56 -3.69 2.35
N ASP A 66 -6.31 -3.30 2.62
CA ASP A 66 -5.15 -3.81 1.88
C ASP A 66 -4.90 -5.30 2.21
N PRO A 67 -4.96 -6.23 1.24
CA PRO A 67 -4.79 -7.68 1.47
C PRO A 67 -3.37 -8.09 1.89
#